data_AF-A0A822CV14-F1
#
_entry.id   AF-A0A822CV14-F1
#
_cell.length_a   1.000
_cell.length_b   1.000
_cell.length_c   1.000
_cell.angle_alpha   90.00
_cell.angle_beta   90.00
_cell.angle_gamma   90.00
#
_symmetry.space_group_name_H-M   'P 1'
#
loop_
_entity.id
_entity.type
_entity.pdbx_description
1 polymer ?
#
loop_
_entity_poly.entity_id
_entity_poly.type
_entity_poly.pdbx_seq_one_letter_code
_entity_poly.pdbx_strand_id
1 'polypeptide(L)'
;TWKPSILLLYYLSNISEYLLRQISFHLIEFVLKNQLSKHIIKHILQNIPIELIIQYWHKQSLYKLKDFPWEYFNSNSIEQYHSYLFSTYFLSSLTHRQQLDSIFHNIKSSLIDYFPQLQAYILPLLANKIDDYKQAEEHRQLIEKIITKNEYNRLMKQKLTMIILHLLLTYLNNEENEFYDKWLPEPILPAYTWSILRNTFDYIKQIMNTKTFSELLIKSAV
;
A
#
# COMPACT_ATOMS: atom_id res chain seq x y z
N THR A 1 -17.88 1.22 -32.48
CA THR A 1 -16.83 1.28 -31.43
C THR A 1 -16.37 -0.14 -31.15
N TRP A 2 -15.12 -0.47 -31.48
CA TRP A 2 -14.57 -1.80 -31.23
C TRP A 2 -14.47 -2.03 -29.71
N LYS A 3 -15.20 -3.02 -29.17
CA LYS A 3 -14.98 -3.52 -27.82
C LYS A 3 -14.04 -4.73 -27.94
N PRO A 4 -12.80 -4.68 -27.43
CA PRO A 4 -11.94 -5.86 -27.41
C PRO A 4 -12.63 -6.98 -26.62
N SER A 5 -12.48 -8.23 -27.07
CA SER A 5 -13.09 -9.38 -26.38
C SER A 5 -12.46 -9.53 -25.00
N ILE A 6 -13.28 -9.87 -24.00
CA ILE A 6 -12.83 -10.06 -22.60
C ILE A 6 -11.72 -11.12 -22.51
N LEU A 7 -11.75 -12.12 -23.39
CA LEU A 7 -10.70 -13.13 -23.54
C LEU A 7 -9.38 -12.53 -24.05
N LEU A 8 -9.42 -11.62 -25.02
CA LEU A 8 -8.22 -10.94 -25.52
C LEU A 8 -7.57 -10.10 -24.41
N LEU A 9 -8.38 -9.37 -23.63
CA LEU A 9 -7.90 -8.63 -22.47
C LEU A 9 -7.23 -9.56 -21.45
N TYR A 10 -7.88 -10.65 -21.08
CA TYR A 10 -7.33 -11.65 -20.15
C TYR A 10 -6.00 -12.27 -20.64
N TYR A 11 -5.88 -12.60 -21.93
CA TYR A 11 -4.61 -13.11 -22.45
C TYR A 11 -3.53 -12.03 -22.48
N LEU A 12 -3.87 -10.78 -22.80
CA LEU A 12 -2.93 -9.66 -22.78
C LEU A 12 -2.44 -9.32 -21.36
N SER A 13 -3.28 -9.48 -20.33
CA SER A 13 -2.85 -9.29 -18.94
C SER A 13 -1.85 -10.35 -18.47
N ASN A 14 -1.92 -11.57 -19.03
CA ASN A 14 -0.94 -12.64 -18.74
C ASN A 14 0.38 -12.49 -19.51
N ILE A 15 0.45 -11.62 -20.53
CA ILE A 15 1.63 -11.45 -21.40
C ILE A 15 2.54 -10.31 -20.91
N SER A 16 2.03 -9.36 -20.12
CA SER A 16 2.81 -8.22 -19.62
C SER A 16 2.25 -7.68 -18.31
N GLU A 17 3.08 -7.56 -17.27
CA GLU A 17 2.73 -6.93 -15.99
C GLU A 17 2.35 -5.44 -16.11
N TYR A 18 2.91 -4.74 -17.11
CA TYR A 18 2.51 -3.37 -17.40
C TYR A 18 1.07 -3.30 -17.94
N LEU A 19 0.71 -4.22 -18.84
CA LEU A 19 -0.66 -4.35 -19.32
C LEU A 19 -1.58 -4.94 -18.25
N LEU A 20 -1.05 -5.73 -17.31
CA LEU A 20 -1.80 -6.32 -16.22
C LEU A 20 -2.52 -5.24 -15.41
N ARG A 21 -1.90 -4.12 -15.00
CA ARG A 21 -2.63 -3.08 -14.22
C ARG A 21 -3.81 -2.48 -14.98
N GLN A 22 -3.59 -1.98 -16.20
CA GLN A 22 -4.65 -1.31 -16.99
C GLN A 22 -5.75 -2.29 -17.41
N ILE A 23 -5.38 -3.50 -17.80
CA ILE A 23 -6.34 -4.52 -18.23
C ILE A 23 -7.05 -5.13 -17.02
N SER A 24 -6.38 -5.30 -15.88
CA SER A 24 -7.00 -5.73 -14.63
C SER A 24 -8.11 -4.77 -14.23
N PHE A 25 -7.92 -3.46 -14.34
CA PHE A 25 -8.98 -2.49 -14.04
C PHE A 25 -10.22 -2.68 -14.92
N HIS A 26 -10.04 -2.89 -16.22
CA HIS A 26 -11.17 -3.19 -17.11
C HIS A 26 -11.82 -4.55 -16.80
N LEU A 27 -11.01 -5.57 -16.53
CA LEU A 27 -11.50 -6.90 -16.14
C LEU A 27 -12.30 -6.84 -14.82
N ILE A 28 -11.82 -6.11 -13.82
CA ILE A 28 -12.52 -5.87 -12.56
C ILE A 28 -13.84 -5.14 -12.83
N GLU A 29 -13.86 -4.09 -13.65
CA GLU A 29 -15.09 -3.37 -13.99
C GLU A 29 -16.15 -4.27 -14.64
N PHE A 30 -15.74 -5.13 -15.58
CA PHE A 30 -16.63 -6.11 -16.23
C PHE A 30 -17.17 -7.15 -15.24
N VAL A 31 -16.32 -7.62 -14.33
CA VAL A 31 -16.66 -8.54 -13.24
C VAL A 31 -17.71 -7.92 -12.31
N LEU A 32 -17.49 -6.68 -11.86
CA LEU A 32 -18.38 -6.00 -10.91
C LEU A 32 -19.72 -5.57 -11.52
N LYS A 33 -19.79 -5.44 -12.84
CA LYS A 33 -21.05 -5.21 -13.57
C LYS A 33 -21.84 -6.50 -13.83
N ASN A 34 -21.43 -7.65 -13.26
CA ASN A 34 -22.07 -8.96 -13.41
C ASN A 34 -22.27 -9.39 -14.88
N GLN A 35 -21.36 -8.99 -15.78
CA GLN A 35 -21.45 -9.34 -17.20
C GLN A 35 -20.83 -10.71 -17.52
N LEU A 36 -20.36 -11.43 -16.50
CA LEU A 36 -19.64 -12.70 -16.61
C LEU A 36 -20.17 -13.73 -15.61
N SER A 37 -19.98 -15.02 -15.91
CA SER A 37 -20.34 -16.09 -14.98
C SER A 37 -19.38 -16.16 -13.79
N LYS A 38 -19.87 -16.59 -12.63
CA LYS A 38 -19.10 -16.73 -11.37
C LYS A 38 -17.81 -17.55 -11.54
N HIS A 39 -17.83 -18.58 -12.37
CA HIS A 39 -16.65 -19.41 -12.65
C HIS A 39 -15.57 -18.65 -13.43
N ILE A 40 -15.98 -17.85 -14.43
CA ILE A 40 -15.05 -17.03 -15.21
C ILE A 40 -14.47 -15.93 -14.32
N ILE A 41 -15.30 -15.28 -13.51
CA ILE A 41 -14.88 -14.25 -12.55
C ILE A 41 -13.78 -14.80 -11.62
N LYS A 42 -14.04 -15.96 -11.00
CA LYS A 42 -13.10 -16.60 -10.08
C LYS A 42 -11.76 -16.91 -10.76
N HIS A 43 -11.78 -17.39 -11.99
CA HIS A 43 -10.57 -17.70 -12.74
C HIS A 43 -9.77 -16.45 -13.13
N ILE A 44 -10.45 -15.37 -13.52
CA ILE A 44 -9.79 -14.09 -13.86
C ILE A 44 -9.19 -13.46 -12.61
N LEU A 45 -9.97 -13.32 -11.53
CA LEU A 45 -9.53 -12.63 -10.31
C LEU A 45 -8.39 -13.35 -9.57
N GLN A 46 -8.29 -14.68 -9.70
CA GLN A 46 -7.17 -15.43 -9.11
C GLN A 46 -5.80 -15.05 -9.66
N ASN A 47 -5.75 -14.51 -10.87
CA ASN A 47 -4.50 -14.11 -11.53
C ASN A 47 -4.17 -12.62 -11.31
N ILE A 48 -5.02 -11.89 -10.59
CA ILE A 48 -4.83 -10.47 -10.31
C ILE A 48 -4.55 -10.31 -8.81
N PRO A 49 -3.45 -9.63 -8.41
CA PRO A 49 -3.19 -9.30 -7.01
C PRO A 49 -4.41 -8.60 -6.38
N ILE A 50 -4.91 -9.13 -5.27
CA ILE A 50 -6.10 -8.60 -4.61
C ILE A 50 -5.91 -7.16 -4.12
N GLU A 51 -4.67 -6.78 -3.81
CA GLU A 51 -4.26 -5.42 -3.46
C GLU A 51 -4.62 -4.41 -4.57
N LEU A 52 -4.46 -4.80 -5.84
CA LEU A 52 -4.83 -3.97 -7.00
C LEU A 52 -6.36 -3.86 -7.13
N ILE A 53 -7.07 -4.94 -6.81
CA ILE A 53 -8.54 -4.97 -6.85
C ILE A 53 -9.12 -4.11 -5.73
N ILE A 54 -8.55 -4.20 -4.53
CA ILE A 54 -8.88 -3.34 -3.39
C ILE A 54 -8.59 -1.87 -3.73
N GLN A 55 -7.46 -1.56 -4.38
CA GLN A 55 -7.17 -0.19 -4.83
C GLN A 55 -8.22 0.31 -5.82
N TYR A 56 -8.62 -0.51 -6.79
CA TYR A 56 -9.68 -0.14 -7.73
C TYR A 56 -10.98 0.13 -6.98
N TRP A 57 -11.39 -0.80 -6.11
CA TRP A 57 -12.60 -0.72 -5.33
C TRP A 57 -12.64 0.55 -4.47
N HIS A 58 -11.53 0.86 -3.80
CA HIS A 58 -11.35 2.07 -3.01
C HIS A 58 -11.43 3.35 -3.86
N LYS A 59 -10.87 3.37 -5.08
CA LYS A 59 -10.92 4.54 -5.97
C LYS A 59 -12.32 4.83 -6.51
N GLN A 60 -13.21 3.84 -6.54
CA GLN A 60 -14.56 3.97 -7.06
C GLN A 60 -15.53 4.34 -5.93
N SER A 61 -15.98 5.60 -5.92
CA SER A 61 -16.87 6.15 -4.88
C SER A 61 -18.21 5.41 -4.72
N LEU A 62 -18.62 4.66 -5.76
CA LEU A 62 -19.85 3.86 -5.78
C LEU A 62 -19.77 2.62 -4.88
N TYR A 63 -18.56 2.15 -4.58
CA TYR A 63 -18.36 0.89 -3.89
C TYR A 63 -18.01 1.09 -2.41
N LYS A 64 -18.63 0.27 -1.55
CA LYS A 64 -18.34 0.25 -0.11
C LYS A 64 -17.51 -0.97 0.23
N LEU A 65 -16.58 -0.82 1.16
CA LEU A 65 -15.67 -1.89 1.57
C LEU A 65 -16.41 -3.13 2.10
N LYS A 66 -17.50 -2.93 2.85
CA LYS A 66 -18.34 -4.03 3.36
C LYS A 66 -18.98 -4.90 2.25
N ASP A 67 -19.13 -4.33 1.06
CA ASP A 67 -19.77 -4.98 -0.09
C ASP A 67 -18.71 -5.60 -1.03
N PHE A 68 -17.43 -5.59 -0.63
CA PHE A 68 -16.34 -6.18 -1.41
C PHE A 68 -16.58 -7.68 -1.59
N PRO A 69 -16.46 -8.22 -2.81
CA PRO A 69 -16.92 -9.57 -3.11
C PRO A 69 -15.85 -10.61 -2.75
N TRP A 70 -15.62 -10.76 -1.45
CA TRP A 70 -14.64 -11.70 -0.87
C TRP A 70 -14.83 -13.14 -1.36
N GLU A 71 -16.06 -13.52 -1.71
CA GLU A 71 -16.40 -14.86 -2.18
C GLU A 71 -15.71 -15.30 -3.48
N TYR A 72 -15.16 -14.37 -4.27
CA TYR A 72 -14.47 -14.72 -5.52
C TYR A 72 -12.98 -15.03 -5.32
N PHE A 73 -12.41 -14.73 -4.15
CA PHE A 73 -11.00 -14.95 -3.88
C PHE A 73 -10.78 -16.32 -3.23
N ASN A 74 -9.96 -17.14 -3.88
CA ASN A 74 -9.53 -18.40 -3.31
C ASN A 74 -8.42 -18.12 -2.29
N SER A 75 -8.59 -18.69 -1.10
CA SER A 75 -7.62 -18.79 0.01
C SER A 75 -7.61 -17.65 1.03
N ASN A 76 -7.77 -18.11 2.27
CA ASN A 76 -7.47 -17.51 3.56
C ASN A 76 -8.25 -16.26 3.95
N SER A 77 -8.54 -16.16 5.25
CA SER A 77 -9.41 -15.14 5.81
C SER A 77 -9.05 -13.73 5.34
N ILE A 78 -10.07 -12.88 5.19
CA ILE A 78 -9.98 -11.42 4.99
C ILE A 78 -8.87 -10.76 5.85
N GLU A 79 -8.59 -11.38 7.00
CA GLU A 79 -7.51 -11.07 7.94
C GLU A 79 -6.13 -10.92 7.30
N GLN A 80 -5.80 -11.73 6.29
CA GLN A 80 -4.50 -11.62 5.60
C GLN A 80 -4.31 -10.26 4.92
N TYR A 81 -5.42 -9.60 4.54
CA TYR A 81 -5.42 -8.30 3.88
C TYR A 81 -5.78 -7.16 4.83
N HIS A 82 -6.04 -7.42 6.11
CA HIS A 82 -6.44 -6.38 7.05
C HIS A 82 -5.40 -5.27 7.16
N SER A 83 -4.11 -5.60 7.16
CA SER A 83 -3.06 -4.58 7.25
C SER A 83 -3.04 -3.65 6.02
N TYR A 84 -3.24 -4.22 4.84
CA TYR A 84 -3.34 -3.47 3.59
C TYR A 84 -4.63 -2.65 3.48
N LEU A 85 -5.77 -3.23 3.84
CA LEU A 85 -7.06 -2.55 3.92
C LEU A 85 -7.01 -1.39 4.91
N PHE A 86 -6.47 -1.64 6.10
CA PHE A 86 -6.36 -0.64 7.14
C PHE A 86 -5.50 0.52 6.67
N SER A 87 -4.30 0.27 6.14
CA SER A 87 -3.43 1.34 5.64
C SER A 87 -4.04 2.13 4.49
N THR A 88 -4.65 1.46 3.50
CA THR A 88 -5.28 2.10 2.33
C THR A 88 -6.43 3.03 2.75
N TYR A 89 -7.36 2.54 3.57
CA TYR A 89 -8.54 3.31 3.95
C TYR A 89 -8.25 4.29 5.10
N PHE A 90 -7.28 4.00 5.99
CA PHE A 90 -6.96 4.91 7.10
C PHE A 90 -6.33 6.21 6.60
N LEU A 91 -5.43 6.09 5.61
CA LEU A 91 -4.72 7.21 4.97
C LEU A 91 -5.55 7.89 3.86
N SER A 92 -6.81 7.50 3.68
CA SER A 92 -7.70 8.10 2.70
C SER A 92 -8.52 9.28 3.28
N SER A 93 -9.45 9.80 2.48
CA SER A 93 -10.39 10.84 2.93
C SER A 93 -11.26 10.36 4.10
N LEU A 94 -11.85 11.30 4.84
CA LEU A 94 -12.71 10.99 5.99
C LEU A 94 -13.82 9.99 5.65
N THR A 95 -14.46 10.16 4.49
CA THR A 95 -15.55 9.30 4.00
C THR A 95 -15.10 7.85 3.76
N HIS A 96 -13.89 7.65 3.24
CA HIS A 96 -13.34 6.32 3.04
C HIS A 96 -12.84 5.72 4.36
N ARG A 97 -12.23 6.52 5.24
CA ARG A 97 -11.80 6.08 6.58
C ARG A 97 -12.95 5.53 7.43
N GLN A 98 -14.13 6.15 7.37
CA GLN A 98 -15.33 5.65 8.07
C GLN A 98 -15.76 4.24 7.62
N GLN A 99 -15.33 3.78 6.45
CA GLN A 99 -15.59 2.42 6.00
C GLN A 99 -14.81 1.38 6.82
N LEU A 100 -13.74 1.77 7.50
CA LEU A 100 -12.99 0.87 8.40
C LEU A 100 -13.84 0.36 9.55
N ASP A 101 -14.83 1.13 10.01
CA ASP A 101 -15.71 0.73 11.11
C ASP A 101 -16.55 -0.52 10.78
N SER A 102 -16.67 -0.86 9.49
CA SER A 102 -17.36 -2.07 9.03
C SER A 102 -16.55 -3.36 9.15
N ILE A 103 -15.22 -3.24 9.28
CA ILE A 103 -14.29 -4.38 9.38
C ILE A 103 -13.59 -4.40 10.75
N PHE A 104 -13.26 -3.23 11.29
CA PHE A 104 -12.45 -3.08 12.49
C PHE A 104 -13.30 -2.54 13.65
N HIS A 105 -13.56 -3.39 14.65
CA HIS A 105 -14.32 -3.00 15.84
C HIS A 105 -13.63 -1.91 16.68
N ASN A 106 -12.30 -1.83 16.63
CA ASN A 106 -11.53 -0.84 17.37
C ASN A 106 -10.40 -0.28 16.50
N ILE A 107 -10.61 0.95 16.00
CA ILE A 107 -9.63 1.66 15.18
C ILE A 107 -8.33 1.92 15.94
N LYS A 108 -8.39 2.22 17.24
CA LYS A 108 -7.17 2.45 18.04
C LYS A 108 -6.33 1.18 18.14
N SER A 109 -6.96 0.04 18.42
CA SER A 109 -6.25 -1.25 18.47
C SER A 109 -5.64 -1.59 17.12
N SER A 110 -6.44 -1.52 16.06
CA SER A 110 -6.00 -1.82 14.69
C SER A 110 -4.88 -0.89 14.24
N LEU A 111 -4.92 0.38 14.64
CA LEU A 111 -3.85 1.34 14.39
C LEU A 111 -2.54 0.96 15.07
N ILE A 112 -2.59 0.39 16.28
CA ILE A 112 -1.40 -0.08 16.99
C ILE A 112 -0.84 -1.33 16.31
N ASP A 113 -1.72 -2.26 15.91
CA ASP A 113 -1.34 -3.52 15.26
C ASP A 113 -0.69 -3.27 13.89
N TYR A 114 -1.28 -2.37 13.08
CA TYR A 114 -0.80 -2.03 11.74
C TYR A 114 0.07 -0.76 11.71
N PHE A 115 0.49 -0.27 12.89
CA PHE A 115 1.36 0.90 13.01
C PHE A 115 2.60 0.83 12.11
N PRO A 116 3.32 -0.30 12.02
CA PRO A 116 4.56 -0.35 11.24
C PRO A 116 4.34 -0.10 9.75
N GLN A 117 3.28 -0.70 9.18
CA GLN A 117 2.95 -0.54 7.77
C GLN A 117 2.45 0.88 7.47
N LEU A 118 1.65 1.49 8.35
CA LEU A 118 1.26 2.89 8.21
C LEU A 118 2.47 3.84 8.14
N GLN A 119 3.46 3.62 9.02
CA GLN A 119 4.66 4.45 9.04
C GLN A 119 5.52 4.23 7.80
N ALA A 120 5.58 3.01 7.26
CA ALA A 120 6.27 2.74 6.01
C ALA A 120 5.71 3.54 4.82
N TYR A 121 4.41 3.89 4.83
CA TYR A 121 3.81 4.79 3.83
C TYR A 121 4.02 6.27 4.15
N ILE A 122 3.91 6.68 5.41
CA ILE A 122 3.96 8.10 5.80
C ILE A 122 5.40 8.67 5.79
N LEU A 123 6.38 7.93 6.33
CA LEU A 123 7.74 8.43 6.54
C LEU A 123 8.45 8.84 5.24
N PRO A 124 8.35 8.10 4.13
CA PRO A 124 8.97 8.53 2.87
C PRO A 124 8.43 9.87 2.36
N LEU A 125 7.12 10.10 2.49
CA LEU A 125 6.48 11.34 2.06
C LEU A 125 6.95 12.54 2.92
N LEU A 126 7.08 12.33 4.23
CA LEU A 126 7.63 13.33 5.15
C LEU A 126 9.11 13.64 4.88
N ALA A 127 9.92 12.61 4.63
CA ALA A 127 11.35 12.74 4.44
C ALA A 127 11.73 13.45 3.13
N ASN A 128 11.00 13.18 2.05
CA ASN A 128 11.36 13.66 0.72
C ASN A 128 10.68 14.98 0.32
N LYS A 129 9.77 15.52 1.15
CA LYS A 129 9.05 16.77 0.90
C LYS A 129 8.45 16.86 -0.52
N ILE A 130 7.93 15.72 -1.00
CA ILE A 130 7.26 15.60 -2.30
C ILE A 130 5.89 16.29 -2.21
N ASP A 131 5.19 16.48 -3.33
CA ASP A 131 3.88 17.15 -3.45
C ASP A 131 2.82 16.72 -2.40
N ASP A 132 2.96 15.54 -1.82
CA ASP A 132 2.08 14.99 -0.78
C ASP A 132 2.54 15.22 0.68
N TYR A 133 3.57 16.04 0.93
CA TYR A 133 4.11 16.28 2.28
C TYR A 133 3.05 16.77 3.28
N LYS A 134 2.21 17.72 2.87
CA LYS A 134 1.14 18.28 3.74
C LYS A 134 0.17 17.18 4.17
N GLN A 135 -0.22 16.32 3.23
CA GLN A 135 -1.12 15.22 3.51
C GLN A 135 -0.48 14.18 4.44
N ALA A 136 0.80 13.87 4.25
CA ALA A 136 1.54 12.98 5.15
C ALA A 136 1.62 13.53 6.59
N GLU A 137 1.81 14.84 6.74
CA GLU A 137 1.81 15.52 8.04
C GLU A 137 0.42 15.49 8.71
N GLU A 138 -0.66 15.67 7.95
CA GLU A 138 -2.03 15.50 8.45
C GLU A 138 -2.29 14.07 8.94
N HIS A 139 -1.80 13.05 8.22
CA HIS A 139 -1.91 11.66 8.65
C HIS A 139 -1.12 11.41 9.94
N ARG A 140 0.10 11.94 10.05
CA ARG A 140 0.90 11.86 11.28
C ARG A 140 0.15 12.47 12.48
N GLN A 141 -0.39 13.67 12.32
CA GLN A 141 -1.14 14.38 13.36
C GLN A 141 -2.43 13.64 13.75
N LEU A 142 -3.12 13.04 12.77
CA LEU A 142 -4.28 12.20 13.04
C LEU A 142 -3.92 10.99 13.93
N ILE A 143 -2.83 10.29 13.60
CA ILE A 143 -2.37 9.15 14.40
C ILE A 143 -2.03 9.63 15.82
N GLU A 144 -1.29 10.73 15.95
CA GLU A 144 -0.97 11.32 17.26
C GLU A 144 -2.21 11.72 18.04
N LYS A 145 -3.30 12.12 17.38
CA LYS A 145 -4.58 12.41 18.05
C LYS A 145 -5.25 11.15 18.62
N ILE A 146 -5.11 10.00 17.96
CA ILE A 146 -5.75 8.74 18.36
C ILE A 146 -4.98 8.03 19.48
N ILE A 147 -3.65 7.95 19.37
CA ILE A 147 -2.80 7.25 20.35
C ILE A 147 -2.04 8.18 21.30
N THR A 148 -2.08 9.51 21.15
CA THR A 148 -1.20 10.49 21.79
C THR A 148 0.23 10.49 21.25
N LYS A 149 0.89 11.65 21.31
CA LYS A 149 2.28 11.83 20.88
C LYS A 149 3.28 10.97 21.66
N ASN A 150 3.04 10.74 22.94
CA ASN A 150 3.91 9.91 23.78
C ASN A 150 3.83 8.44 23.38
N GLU A 151 2.62 7.92 23.13
CA GLU A 151 2.44 6.56 22.66
C GLU A 151 2.99 6.36 21.24
N TYR A 152 2.78 7.35 20.36
CA TYR A 152 3.37 7.38 19.02
C TYR A 152 4.89 7.23 19.07
N ASN A 153 5.57 8.07 19.86
CA ASN A 153 7.03 8.01 20.01
C ASN A 153 7.51 6.68 20.60
N ARG A 154 6.72 6.10 21.52
CA ARG A 154 7.00 4.78 22.08
C ARG A 154 6.91 3.69 21.00
N LEU A 155 5.85 3.68 20.20
CA LEU A 155 5.65 2.71 19.12
C LEU A 155 6.70 2.83 18.02
N MET A 156 7.07 4.06 17.62
CA MET A 156 8.17 4.31 16.68
C MET A 156 9.46 3.62 17.11
N LYS A 157 9.81 3.69 18.40
CA LYS A 157 11.01 3.03 18.94
C LYS A 157 10.86 1.52 19.01
N GLN A 158 9.73 1.03 19.52
CA GLN A 158 9.50 -0.39 19.76
C GLN A 158 9.34 -1.20 18.48
N LYS A 159 8.77 -0.60 17.44
CA LYS A 159 8.43 -1.27 16.18
C LYS A 159 9.33 -0.87 15.01
N LEU A 160 10.44 -0.19 15.28
CA LEU A 160 11.33 0.34 14.24
C LEU A 160 11.76 -0.73 13.23
N THR A 161 12.20 -1.90 13.69
CA THR A 161 12.61 -2.99 12.80
C THR A 161 11.52 -3.40 11.82
N MET A 162 10.27 -3.46 12.28
CA MET A 162 9.12 -3.76 11.42
C MET A 162 8.79 -2.62 10.47
N ILE A 163 8.94 -1.36 10.89
CA ILE A 163 8.78 -0.19 10.01
C ILE A 163 9.80 -0.26 8.87
N ILE A 164 11.07 -0.51 9.20
CA ILE A 164 12.15 -0.65 8.21
C ILE A 164 11.87 -1.81 7.26
N LEU A 165 11.43 -2.96 7.77
CA LEU A 165 11.08 -4.11 6.95
C LEU A 165 9.95 -3.78 5.96
N HIS A 166 8.84 -3.20 6.42
CA HIS A 166 7.74 -2.82 5.54
C HIS A 166 8.15 -1.76 4.52
N LEU A 167 9.01 -0.82 4.91
CA LEU A 167 9.56 0.20 4.02
C LEU A 167 10.39 -0.46 2.91
N LEU A 168 11.30 -1.36 3.25
CA LEU A 168 12.08 -2.12 2.27
C LEU A 168 11.18 -2.95 1.35
N LEU A 169 10.20 -3.68 1.89
CA LEU A 169 9.25 -4.48 1.10
C LEU A 169 8.44 -3.61 0.13
N THR A 170 8.03 -2.42 0.56
CA THR A 170 7.25 -1.48 -0.29
C THR A 170 8.06 -1.01 -1.48
N TYR A 171 9.37 -0.79 -1.31
CA TYR A 171 10.24 -0.33 -2.40
C TYR A 171 10.83 -1.47 -3.23
N LEU A 172 11.05 -2.65 -2.66
CA LEU A 172 11.48 -3.85 -3.39
C LEU A 172 10.38 -4.38 -4.33
N ASN A 173 9.11 -4.31 -3.91
CA ASN A 173 7.99 -4.80 -4.72
C ASN A 173 7.48 -3.77 -5.75
N ASN A 174 8.04 -2.56 -5.79
CA ASN A 174 7.70 -1.54 -6.78
C ASN A 174 8.67 -1.63 -7.97
N GLU A 175 8.43 -2.59 -8.87
CA GLU A 175 9.22 -2.78 -10.10
C GLU A 175 9.06 -1.65 -11.13
N GLU A 176 8.11 -0.73 -10.93
CA GLU A 176 8.04 0.54 -11.68
C GLU A 176 9.30 1.41 -11.50
N ASN A 177 10.11 1.13 -10.47
CA ASN A 177 11.38 1.83 -10.23
C ASN A 177 12.54 1.34 -11.10
N GLU A 178 12.46 0.14 -11.72
CA GLU A 178 13.50 -0.35 -12.63
C GLU A 178 13.36 0.21 -14.06
N PHE A 179 12.19 0.73 -14.44
CA PHE A 179 11.93 1.15 -15.82
C PHE A 179 12.25 2.62 -16.13
N TYR A 180 12.46 3.47 -15.12
CA TYR A 180 13.01 4.81 -15.35
C TYR A 180 14.50 4.80 -15.76
N ASP A 181 15.18 3.66 -15.58
CA ASP A 181 16.63 3.53 -15.78
C ASP A 181 17.05 3.23 -17.22
N LYS A 182 16.13 2.99 -18.17
CA LYS A 182 16.49 2.57 -19.54
C LYS A 182 16.76 3.67 -20.57
N TRP A 183 16.62 4.96 -20.23
CA TRP A 183 16.71 6.05 -21.23
C TRP A 183 17.66 7.21 -20.89
N LEU A 184 18.45 7.12 -19.81
CA LEU A 184 19.36 8.20 -19.43
C LEU A 184 20.83 7.79 -19.65
N PRO A 185 21.63 8.57 -20.40
CA PRO A 185 23.07 8.36 -20.47
C PRO A 185 23.72 8.70 -19.12
N GLU A 186 24.68 7.88 -18.72
CA GLU A 186 25.44 7.97 -17.46
C GLU A 186 26.05 9.36 -17.15
N PRO A 187 26.28 9.71 -15.87
CA PRO A 187 26.33 8.79 -14.72
C PRO A 187 24.97 8.57 -14.08
N ILE A 188 24.64 7.30 -13.85
CA ILE A 188 23.47 6.84 -13.10
C ILE A 188 23.53 7.46 -11.71
N LEU A 189 22.72 8.51 -11.49
CA LEU A 189 22.37 8.97 -10.13
C LEU A 189 21.93 7.74 -9.33
N PRO A 190 22.27 7.61 -8.02
CA PRO A 190 21.75 6.51 -7.23
C PRO A 190 20.23 6.50 -7.39
N ALA A 191 19.71 5.40 -7.95
CA ALA A 191 18.37 5.30 -8.50
C ALA A 191 17.36 5.99 -7.58
N TYR A 192 16.40 6.72 -8.14
CA TYR A 192 15.44 7.57 -7.42
C TYR A 192 14.88 6.92 -6.13
N THR A 193 14.65 5.61 -6.18
CA THR A 193 14.27 4.75 -5.05
C THR A 193 15.28 4.70 -3.91
N TRP A 194 16.56 4.48 -4.22
CA TRP A 194 17.64 4.47 -3.22
C TRP A 194 17.82 5.84 -2.59
N SER A 195 17.63 6.92 -3.35
CA SER A 195 17.60 8.28 -2.81
C SER A 195 16.46 8.46 -1.80
N ILE A 196 15.24 8.02 -2.15
CA ILE A 196 14.08 8.06 -1.26
C ILE A 196 14.32 7.24 0.02
N LEU A 197 14.81 6.01 -0.11
CA LEU A 197 15.12 5.13 1.01
C LEU A 197 16.16 5.76 1.94
N ARG A 198 17.25 6.28 1.37
CA ARG A 198 18.32 6.94 2.12
C ARG A 198 17.82 8.16 2.88
N ASN A 199 17.09 9.05 2.22
CA ASN A 199 16.49 10.23 2.85
C ASN A 199 15.54 9.83 3.97
N THR A 200 14.78 8.74 3.79
CA THR A 200 13.87 8.23 4.82
C THR A 200 14.63 7.69 6.03
N PHE A 201 15.71 6.94 5.83
CA PHE A 201 16.57 6.50 6.93
C PHE A 201 17.23 7.66 7.67
N ASP A 202 17.72 8.66 6.95
CA ASP A 202 18.31 9.86 7.55
C ASP A 202 17.27 10.66 8.36
N TYR A 203 16.03 10.74 7.87
CA TYR A 203 14.90 11.35 8.59
C TYR A 203 14.54 10.56 9.87
N ILE A 204 14.46 9.24 9.78
CA ILE A 204 14.22 8.38 10.96
C ILE A 204 15.35 8.54 11.98
N LYS A 205 16.60 8.61 11.53
CA LYS A 205 17.79 8.87 12.36
C LYS A 205 17.78 10.26 13.01
N GLN A 206 17.05 11.24 12.48
CA GLN A 206 16.86 12.54 13.12
C GLN A 206 15.76 12.49 14.19
N ILE A 207 14.68 11.76 13.92
CA ILE A 207 13.59 11.56 14.90
C ILE A 207 14.06 10.72 16.09
N MET A 208 14.92 9.74 15.82
CA MET A 208 15.53 8.90 16.83
C MET A 208 16.89 9.44 17.23
N ASN A 209 17.37 9.18 18.46
CA ASN A 209 18.78 9.42 18.73
C ASN A 209 19.61 8.48 17.82
N THR A 210 20.62 9.03 17.13
CA THR A 210 21.51 8.31 16.22
C THR A 210 22.03 6.99 16.81
N LYS A 211 22.37 6.99 18.11
CA LYS A 211 22.85 5.79 18.80
C LYS A 211 21.80 4.67 18.82
N THR A 212 20.56 5.00 19.19
CA THR A 212 19.44 4.05 19.25
C THR A 212 19.05 3.53 17.87
N PHE A 213 19.10 4.39 16.85
CA PHE A 213 18.85 3.99 15.47
C PHE A 213 19.87 2.97 14.97
N SER A 214 21.17 3.27 15.13
CA SER A 214 22.25 2.36 14.72
C SER A 214 22.20 1.02 15.45
N GLU A 215 21.95 1.02 16.76
CA GLU A 215 21.83 -0.21 17.56
C GLU A 215 20.68 -1.12 17.09
N LEU A 216 19.53 -0.53 16.75
CA LEU A 216 18.38 -1.29 16.26
C LEU A 216 18.59 -1.77 14.82
N LEU A 217 19.22 -0.97 13.96
CA LEU A 217 19.50 -1.34 12.58
C LEU A 217 20.49 -2.52 12.52
N ILE A 218 21.54 -2.49 13.36
CA ILE A 218 22.49 -3.60 13.52
C ILE A 218 21.77 -4.87 14.03
N LYS A 219 20.91 -4.75 15.05
CA LYS A 219 20.11 -5.88 15.54
C LYS A 219 19.15 -6.48 14.52
N SER A 220 18.80 -5.73 13.48
CA SER A 220 17.87 -6.16 12.43
C SER A 220 18.57 -6.79 11.24
N ALA A 221 19.90 -6.61 11.12
CA ALA A 221 20.73 -7.14 10.05
C ALA A 221 21.36 -8.51 10.39
N VAL A 222 21.21 -8.96 11.65
CA VAL A 222 21.66 -10.25 12.19
C VAL A 222 20.43 -11.13 12.42
#